data_AF-A0A3N0Z867-F1
#
_entry.id   AF-A0A3N0Z867-F1
#
_cell.length_a   1.000
_cell.length_b   1.000
_cell.length_c   1.000
_cell.angle_alpha   90.00
_cell.angle_beta   90.00
_cell.angle_gamma   90.00
#
_symmetry.space_group_name_H-M   'P 1'
#
loop_
_entity.id
_entity.type
_entity.pdbx_description
1 polymer ?
#
loop_
_entity_poly.entity_id
_entity_poly.type
_entity_poly.pdbx_seq_one_letter_code
_entity_poly.pdbx_strand_id
1 'polypeptide(L)'
;MEGGSEEEEKGRRGGGEHFNPECKFKESVFENYYVTYSSMLYRQSQSGRSWYIGINRDGQVMKGNRVKKTKAAAHFLPKVIEVAMYKEPSLHELVAEQSPPRKTVKTSDSPSHQNGRKEAPRADAS
;
A
#
# COMPACT_ATOMS: atom_id res chain seq x y z
N MET A 1 -15.40 -1.51 -2.60
CA MET A 1 -14.83 -0.15 -2.63
C MET A 1 -13.92 0.10 -1.41
N GLU A 2 -13.22 -0.94 -0.91
CA GLU A 2 -12.48 -0.90 0.37
C GLU A 2 -10.96 -0.76 0.23
N GLY A 3 -10.40 -0.82 -0.99
CA GLY A 3 -8.95 -0.76 -1.20
C GLY A 3 -8.30 0.64 -1.02
N GLY A 4 -9.07 1.64 -0.57
CA GLY A 4 -8.60 3.04 -0.49
C GLY A 4 -7.96 3.43 0.84
N SER A 5 -8.30 2.77 1.95
CA SER A 5 -7.86 3.14 3.30
C SER A 5 -6.47 2.60 3.65
N GLU A 6 -6.14 1.38 3.23
CA GLU A 6 -4.84 0.75 3.54
C GLU A 6 -3.66 1.36 2.77
N GLU A 7 -3.87 1.77 1.51
CA GLU A 7 -2.85 2.48 0.72
C GLU A 7 -2.57 3.87 1.31
N GLU A 8 -3.58 4.50 1.91
CA GLU A 8 -3.49 5.84 2.46
C GLU A 8 -2.64 5.91 3.74
N GLU A 9 -2.71 4.89 4.59
CA GLU A 9 -1.94 4.81 5.84
C GLU A 9 -0.45 4.54 5.58
N LYS A 10 -0.13 3.66 4.62
CA LYS A 10 1.26 3.34 4.23
C LYS A 10 2.03 4.56 3.73
N GLY A 11 1.35 5.49 3.06
CA GLY A 11 1.95 6.75 2.59
C GLY A 11 2.15 7.81 3.68
N ARG A 12 1.69 7.56 4.92
CA ARG A 12 1.63 8.55 6.02
C ARG A 12 2.31 8.06 7.31
N ARG A 13 3.12 7.00 7.29
CA ARG A 13 3.95 6.63 8.45
C ARG A 13 5.11 7.63 8.55
N GLY A 14 5.06 8.48 9.58
CA GLY A 14 6.15 9.38 9.94
C GLY A 14 7.42 8.61 10.30
N GLY A 15 8.58 9.27 10.20
CA GLY A 15 9.89 8.63 10.33
C GLY A 15 10.01 7.78 11.59
N GLY A 16 10.21 6.46 11.39
CA GLY A 16 10.57 5.56 12.47
C GLY A 16 12.02 5.77 12.89
N GLU A 17 12.34 5.46 14.15
CA GLU A 17 13.71 5.51 14.67
C GLU A 17 14.66 4.52 13.97
N HIS A 18 14.09 3.50 13.33
CA HIS A 18 14.82 2.44 12.64
C HIS A 18 14.84 2.64 11.13
N PHE A 19 16.01 2.41 10.54
CA PHE A 19 16.14 2.34 9.08
C PHE A 19 15.50 1.04 8.56
N ASN A 20 14.50 1.19 7.69
CA ASN A 20 13.74 0.07 7.13
C ASN A 20 13.61 0.23 5.59
N PRO A 21 13.03 -0.74 4.86
CA PRO A 21 12.83 -0.63 3.42
C PRO A 21 12.00 0.59 2.95
N GLU A 22 11.11 1.13 3.78
CA GLU A 22 10.35 2.36 3.46
C GLU A 22 11.22 3.61 3.45
N CYS A 23 12.35 3.58 4.17
CA CYS A 23 13.33 4.67 4.19
C CYS A 23 14.17 4.76 2.91
N LYS A 24 14.05 3.79 1.98
CA LYS A 24 14.82 3.77 0.74
C LYS A 24 14.09 4.48 -0.38
N PHE A 25 14.75 5.52 -0.91
CA PHE A 25 14.26 6.30 -2.05
C PHE A 25 15.24 6.19 -3.22
N LYS A 26 14.68 6.08 -4.42
CA LYS A 26 15.44 6.23 -5.65
C LYS A 26 15.55 7.71 -6.00
N GLU A 27 16.78 8.20 -6.07
CA GLU A 27 17.11 9.51 -6.63
C GLU A 27 17.08 9.46 -8.17
N SER A 28 16.53 10.48 -8.81
CA SER A 28 16.53 10.60 -10.26
C SER A 28 16.50 12.07 -10.69
N VAL A 29 17.31 12.39 -11.69
CA VAL A 29 17.29 13.70 -12.35
C VAL A 29 16.03 13.84 -13.22
N PHE A 30 15.44 15.03 -13.22
CA PHE A 30 14.32 15.40 -14.08
C PHE A 30 14.65 16.66 -14.86
N GLU A 31 14.47 16.59 -16.18
CA GLU A 31 14.75 17.67 -17.15
C GLU A 31 16.16 18.30 -17.01
N ASN A 32 17.13 17.56 -16.48
CA ASN A 32 18.50 18.01 -16.19
C ASN A 32 18.66 19.15 -15.16
N TYR A 33 17.60 19.56 -14.46
CA TYR A 33 17.66 20.66 -13.50
C TYR A 33 17.24 20.29 -12.08
N TYR A 34 16.34 19.32 -11.93
CA TYR A 34 15.74 18.97 -10.65
C TYR A 34 16.08 17.56 -10.23
N VAL A 35 16.15 17.34 -8.93
CA VAL A 35 16.22 16.01 -8.32
C VAL A 35 14.83 15.61 -7.84
N THR A 36 14.48 14.36 -8.10
CA THR A 36 13.23 13.73 -7.65
C THR A 36 13.54 12.50 -6.81
N TYR A 37 12.76 12.26 -5.77
CA TYR A 37 12.88 11.10 -4.90
C TYR A 37 11.60 10.27 -4.97
N SER A 38 11.71 9.02 -5.45
CA SER A 38 10.59 8.09 -5.50
C SER A 38 10.77 6.94 -4.53
N SER A 39 9.69 6.48 -3.90
CA SER A 39 9.74 5.31 -3.04
C SER A 39 10.24 4.09 -3.82
N MET A 40 11.13 3.31 -3.23
CA MET A 40 11.53 2.02 -3.81
C MET A 40 10.44 0.96 -3.63
N LEU A 41 9.65 1.06 -2.55
CA LEU A 41 8.62 0.08 -2.18
C LEU A 41 7.25 0.43 -2.78
N TYR A 42 6.87 1.71 -2.78
CA TYR A 42 5.50 2.14 -3.05
C TYR A 42 5.27 2.68 -4.46
N ARG A 43 4.31 2.07 -5.15
CA ARG A 43 3.88 2.39 -6.52
C ARG A 43 2.37 2.16 -6.63
N GLN A 44 1.71 2.87 -7.53
CA GLN A 44 0.31 2.63 -7.86
C GLN A 44 0.17 1.26 -8.54
N SER A 45 -0.65 0.37 -7.99
CA SER A 45 -0.78 -1.03 -8.40
C SER A 45 -1.14 -1.20 -9.88
N GLN A 46 -2.08 -0.41 -10.39
CA GLN A 46 -2.59 -0.55 -11.76
C GLN A 46 -1.67 0.09 -12.81
N SER A 47 -1.13 1.29 -12.55
CA SER A 47 -0.35 2.05 -13.53
C SER A 47 1.16 1.85 -13.41
N GLY A 48 1.63 1.23 -12.33
CA GLY A 48 3.04 1.12 -11.98
C GLY A 48 3.70 2.45 -11.60
N ARG A 49 2.93 3.55 -11.56
CA ARG A 49 3.44 4.90 -11.30
C ARG A 49 3.99 4.98 -9.88
N SER A 50 5.27 5.37 -9.76
CA SER A 50 5.92 5.53 -8.46
C SER A 50 5.27 6.62 -7.62
N TRP A 51 5.35 6.46 -6.31
CA TRP A 51 5.04 7.52 -5.36
C TRP A 51 6.28 8.37 -5.13
N TYR A 52 6.09 9.68 -5.01
CA TYR A 52 7.18 10.65 -4.90
C TYR A 52 7.09 11.41 -3.60
N ILE A 53 8.23 11.76 -3.01
CA ILE A 53 8.27 12.79 -1.98
C ILE A 53 7.81 14.10 -2.63
N GLY A 54 6.94 14.84 -1.94
CA GLY A 54 6.57 16.17 -2.41
C GLY A 54 6.02 17.07 -1.33
N ILE A 55 6.21 18.36 -1.56
CA ILE A 55 5.73 19.46 -0.73
C ILE A 55 4.82 20.36 -1.57
N ASN A 56 3.76 20.89 -0.97
CA ASN A 56 2.90 21.86 -1.64
C ASN A 56 3.51 23.27 -1.58
N ARG A 57 2.82 24.25 -2.17
CA ARG A 57 3.28 25.66 -2.20
C ARG A 57 3.37 26.28 -0.80
N ASP A 58 2.59 25.78 0.15
CA ASP A 58 2.57 26.23 1.54
C ASP A 58 3.65 25.51 2.39
N GLY A 59 4.50 24.69 1.77
CA GLY A 59 5.57 23.95 2.44
C GLY A 59 5.12 22.68 3.18
N GLN A 60 3.86 22.27 3.02
CA GLN A 60 3.31 21.09 3.70
C GLN A 60 3.57 19.81 2.90
N VAL A 61 3.84 18.72 3.62
CA VAL A 61 4.07 17.39 3.01
C VAL A 61 2.80 16.89 2.31
N MET A 62 2.98 16.36 1.10
CA MET A 62 1.92 15.76 0.30
C MET A 62 1.99 14.23 0.34
N LYS A 63 0.83 13.57 0.24
CA LYS A 63 0.76 12.10 0.07
C LYS A 63 1.45 11.69 -1.24
N GLY A 64 2.35 10.72 -1.17
CA GLY A 64 3.22 10.38 -2.30
C GLY A 64 2.49 9.91 -3.57
N ASN A 65 1.31 9.28 -3.44
CA ASN A 65 0.48 8.88 -4.58
C ASN A 65 -0.12 10.06 -5.37
N ARG A 66 -0.29 11.22 -4.71
CA ARG A 66 -0.78 12.48 -5.29
C ARG A 66 0.32 13.30 -5.94
N VAL A 67 1.59 13.03 -5.60
CA VAL A 67 2.74 13.71 -6.18
C VAL A 67 3.09 13.08 -7.53
N LYS A 68 3.28 13.93 -8.56
CA LYS A 68 3.63 13.50 -9.92
C LYS A 68 5.05 13.99 -10.24
N LYS A 69 5.86 13.14 -10.89
CA LYS A 69 7.23 13.47 -11.32
C LYS A 69 7.35 14.79 -12.09
N THR A 70 6.35 15.11 -12.91
CA THR A 70 6.34 16.30 -13.78
C THR A 70 5.82 17.57 -13.10
N LYS A 71 5.51 17.52 -11.80
CA LYS A 71 5.00 18.67 -11.07
C LYS A 71 6.05 19.21 -10.12
N ALA A 72 6.09 20.53 -9.98
CA ALA A 72 7.02 21.25 -9.12
C ALA A 72 7.06 20.75 -7.67
N ALA A 73 5.94 20.22 -7.16
CA ALA A 73 5.88 19.60 -5.83
C ALA A 73 6.91 18.46 -5.63
N ALA A 74 7.36 17.80 -6.70
CA ALA A 74 8.34 16.72 -6.66
C ALA A 74 9.78 17.18 -6.93
N HIS A 75 9.99 18.47 -7.23
CA HIS A 75 11.24 19.00 -7.76
C HIS A 75 12.05 19.65 -6.65
N PHE A 76 13.18 19.03 -6.32
CA PHE A 76 14.09 19.51 -5.28
C PHE A 76 15.42 19.93 -5.88
N LEU A 77 16.04 20.98 -5.30
CA LEU A 77 17.43 21.34 -5.55
C LEU A 77 18.24 21.03 -4.29
N PRO A 78 19.09 19.99 -4.29
CA PRO A 78 20.00 19.72 -3.19
C PRO A 78 20.97 20.89 -3.00
N LYS A 79 20.97 21.46 -1.80
CA LYS A 79 22.00 22.41 -1.38
C LYS A 79 23.04 21.65 -0.55
N VAL A 80 24.22 21.43 -1.13
CA VAL A 80 25.33 20.75 -0.44
C VAL A 80 25.85 21.68 0.65
N ILE A 81 25.93 21.18 1.89
CA ILE A 81 26.51 21.90 3.04
C ILE A 81 27.96 21.45 3.22
N GLU A 82 28.15 20.17 3.53
CA GLU A 82 29.46 19.53 3.66
C GLU A 82 29.38 18.05 3.28
N VAL A 83 30.53 17.46 2.97
CA VAL A 83 30.65 16.02 2.75
C VAL A 83 30.97 15.36 4.08
N ALA A 84 30.18 14.36 4.47
CA ALA A 84 30.36 13.61 5.69
C ALA A 84 30.33 12.10 5.41
N MET A 85 31.10 11.35 6.20
CA MET A 85 31.12 9.90 6.17
C MET A 85 30.11 9.36 7.17
N TYR A 86 29.19 8.52 6.72
CA TYR A 86 28.20 7.87 7.57
C TYR A 86 28.42 6.37 7.58
N LYS A 87 28.17 5.74 8.73
CA LYS A 87 28.10 4.28 8.81
C LYS A 87 26.85 3.80 8.08
N GLU A 88 26.94 2.70 7.35
CA GLU A 88 25.76 2.08 6.74
C GLU A 88 24.73 1.72 7.84
N PRO A 89 23.48 2.18 7.72
CA PRO A 89 22.46 1.91 8.73
C PRO A 89 22.02 0.45 8.67
N SER A 90 21.78 -0.15 9.85
CA SER A 90 21.25 -1.52 9.94
C SER A 90 19.80 -1.59 9.44
N LEU A 91 19.52 -2.51 8.53
CA LEU A 91 18.18 -2.71 7.98
C LEU A 91 17.27 -3.45 8.99
N HIS A 92 16.17 -2.82 9.37
CA HIS A 92 15.11 -3.41 10.17
C HIS A 92 13.96 -3.82 9.24
N GLU A 93 13.55 -5.09 9.31
CA GLU A 93 12.45 -5.58 8.50
C GLU A 93 11.11 -5.00 8.98
N LEU A 94 10.21 -4.77 8.03
CA LEU A 94 8.84 -4.41 8.36
C LEU A 94 8.16 -5.65 8.90
N VAL A 95 7.75 -5.63 10.18
CA VAL A 95 6.83 -6.63 10.69
C VAL A 95 5.50 -6.38 9.99
N ALA A 96 5.21 -7.20 8.98
CA ALA A 96 3.84 -7.30 8.49
C ALA A 96 3.03 -7.88 9.64
N GLU A 97 2.12 -7.10 10.22
CA GLU A 97 1.06 -7.63 11.06
C GLU A 97 0.37 -8.74 10.25
N GLN A 98 0.68 -9.98 10.62
CA GLN A 98 0.00 -11.15 10.07
C GLN A 98 -1.45 -10.99 10.47
N SER A 99 -2.32 -10.78 9.49
CA SER A 99 -3.76 -10.81 9.71
C SER A 99 -4.11 -12.11 10.45
N PRO A 100 -4.91 -12.06 11.53
CA PRO A 100 -5.18 -13.25 12.33
C PRO A 100 -5.79 -14.34 11.44
N PRO A 101 -5.43 -15.63 11.64
CA PRO A 101 -5.89 -16.70 10.79
C PRO A 101 -7.41 -16.74 10.77
N ARG A 102 -7.98 -16.58 9.58
CA ARG A 102 -9.42 -16.73 9.32
C ARG A 102 -9.84 -18.09 9.86
N LYS A 103 -10.63 -18.11 10.94
CA LYS A 103 -11.23 -19.35 11.46
C LYS A 103 -11.95 -20.04 10.32
N THR A 104 -11.52 -21.26 10.00
CA THR A 104 -12.24 -22.16 9.10
C THR A 104 -13.64 -22.36 9.68
N VAL A 105 -14.65 -21.96 8.92
CA VAL A 105 -16.04 -22.30 9.22
C VAL A 105 -16.14 -23.81 9.18
N LYS A 106 -16.38 -24.40 10.36
CA LYS A 106 -16.78 -25.80 10.49
C LYS A 106 -18.09 -25.96 9.72
N THR A 107 -18.06 -26.67 8.60
CA THR A 107 -19.27 -27.16 7.96
C THR A 107 -19.94 -28.11 8.95
N SER A 108 -21.08 -27.66 9.46
CA SER A 108 -22.04 -28.45 10.22
C SER A 108 -22.50 -29.61 9.36
N ASP A 109 -22.16 -30.84 9.77
CA ASP A 109 -22.85 -32.03 9.28
C ASP A 109 -23.55 -32.67 10.47
N SER A 110 -24.86 -32.88 10.32
CA SER A 110 -25.77 -33.42 11.34
C SER A 110 -27.04 -33.91 10.63
N PRO A 111 -27.68 -34.97 11.14
CA PRO A 111 -27.68 -36.26 10.45
C PRO A 111 -29.04 -36.64 9.84
N SER A 112 -28.99 -37.65 8.97
CA SER A 112 -30.12 -38.33 8.34
C SER A 112 -31.14 -38.90 9.34
N HIS A 113 -32.43 -38.64 9.11
CA HIS A 113 -33.53 -39.48 9.61
C HIS A 113 -34.62 -39.69 8.54
N GLN A 114 -35.10 -40.94 8.51
CA GLN A 114 -35.98 -41.57 7.55
C GLN A 114 -37.48 -41.27 7.79
N ASN A 115 -38.28 -41.71 6.80
CA ASN A 115 -39.67 -42.19 6.84
C ASN A 115 -40.83 -41.22 6.54
N GLY A 116 -41.57 -41.59 5.48
CA GLY A 116 -42.96 -42.04 5.65
C GLY A 116 -44.08 -41.18 5.06
N ARG A 117 -44.55 -41.57 3.87
CA ARG A 117 -45.95 -41.58 3.34
C ARG A 117 -46.92 -40.41 3.69
N LYS A 118 -47.46 -39.77 2.65
CA LYS A 118 -48.93 -39.74 2.36
C LYS A 118 -49.25 -39.17 0.97
N GLU A 119 -50.36 -39.65 0.40
CA GLU A 119 -50.78 -39.62 -1.01
C GLU A 119 -51.46 -38.34 -1.52
N ALA A 120 -51.31 -38.11 -2.84
CA ALA A 120 -52.28 -37.66 -3.88
C ALA A 120 -52.97 -36.26 -3.80
N PRO A 121 -53.57 -35.70 -4.89
CA PRO A 121 -53.78 -36.24 -6.23
C PRO A 121 -53.38 -35.34 -7.43
N ARG A 122 -53.67 -35.88 -8.62
CA ARG A 122 -53.44 -35.43 -10.00
C ARG A 122 -54.06 -34.07 -10.37
N ALA A 123 -53.43 -33.39 -11.33
CA ALA A 123 -54.11 -32.57 -12.33
C ALA A 123 -53.39 -32.74 -13.69
N ASP A 124 -54.18 -33.00 -14.72
CA ASP A 124 -53.83 -33.15 -16.12
C ASP A 124 -53.95 -31.78 -16.81
N ALA A 125 -53.00 -31.43 -17.69
CA ALA A 125 -53.19 -30.42 -18.75
C ALA A 125 -51.99 -30.42 -19.71
N SER A 126 -52.12 -31.22 -20.77
CA SER A 126 -51.96 -30.87 -22.19
C SER A 126 -51.06 -31.78 -23.02
#